data_AF-A0AAW1RLH4-F1
#
_entry.id   AF-A0AAW1RLH4-F1
#
_cell.length_a   1.000
_cell.length_b   1.000
_cell.length_c   1.000
_cell.angle_alpha   90.00
_cell.angle_beta   90.00
_cell.angle_gamma   90.00
#
_symmetry.space_group_name_H-M   'P 1'
#
loop_
_entity.id
_entity.type
_entity.pdbx_description
1 polymer ?
#
loop_
_entity_poly.entity_id
_entity_poly.type
_entity_poly.pdbx_seq_one_letter_code
_entity_poly.pdbx_strand_id
1 'polypeptide(L)'
;MTQRSPRSPEQAHKESTGCTGKRSRTGFVPLSEFDERALLSDYRFLEEAAAAGEAAHRVAPAQRRAMPPPHLQELVHQARNRGVALHLQHPGMERRARNSSCFNRRERRLRWHVEWRFPAVGFAAVDKRVDEGRPLGELLSKHLALTPGGAEKAHRLREYADAGANTLTIVMRQELRPANDPAFYRLPPSLPLAGALRGKTLVEFPGLKINRAVVLSREVLLWYL
;
A
#
# COMPACT_ATOMS: atom_id res chain seq x y z
N MET A 1 30.60 -36.92 61.80
CA MET A 1 29.13 -36.73 61.83
C MET A 1 28.82 -35.28 61.57
N THR A 2 28.52 -34.91 60.31
CA THR A 2 28.23 -33.53 59.92
C THR A 2 26.73 -33.29 60.13
N GLN A 3 26.37 -32.57 61.18
CA GLN A 3 24.98 -32.15 61.41
C GLN A 3 24.58 -31.17 60.31
N ARG A 4 23.60 -31.54 59.47
CA ARG A 4 22.98 -30.63 58.50
C ARG A 4 22.14 -29.61 59.27
N SER A 5 22.36 -28.33 59.03
CA SER A 5 21.51 -27.25 59.56
C SER A 5 20.04 -27.45 59.14
N PRO A 6 19.06 -27.10 59.99
CA PRO A 6 17.65 -27.21 59.65
C PRO A 6 17.31 -26.30 58.46
N ARG A 7 16.57 -26.83 57.48
CA ARG A 7 16.16 -26.08 56.28
C ARG A 7 15.17 -24.99 56.65
N SER A 8 15.22 -23.87 55.92
CA SER A 8 14.27 -22.78 56.10
C SER A 8 12.83 -23.21 55.73
N PRO A 9 11.79 -22.61 56.34
CA PRO A 9 10.39 -22.95 56.06
C PRO A 9 10.02 -22.84 54.57
N GLU A 10 10.65 -21.88 53.87
CA GLU A 10 10.43 -21.62 52.45
C GLU A 10 10.97 -22.75 51.55
N GLN A 11 12.10 -23.36 51.93
CA GLN A 11 12.68 -24.49 51.22
C GLN A 11 11.86 -25.77 51.45
N ALA A 12 11.36 -25.97 52.66
CA ALA A 12 10.49 -27.09 53.00
C ALA A 12 9.16 -27.05 52.22
N HIS A 13 8.55 -25.87 52.06
CA HIS A 13 7.31 -25.69 51.29
C HIS A 13 7.52 -25.98 49.80
N LYS A 14 8.59 -25.45 49.19
CA LYS A 14 8.87 -25.65 47.75
C LYS A 14 9.10 -27.13 47.41
N GLU A 15 9.78 -27.87 48.28
CA GLU A 15 10.00 -29.31 48.11
C GLU A 15 8.74 -30.15 48.35
N SER A 16 7.90 -29.79 49.35
CA SER A 16 6.70 -30.57 49.68
C SER A 16 5.53 -30.35 48.71
N THR A 17 5.42 -29.15 48.13
CA THR A 17 4.30 -28.79 47.23
C THR A 17 4.70 -28.68 45.75
N GLY A 18 5.99 -28.84 45.42
CA GLY A 18 6.49 -28.63 44.05
C GLY A 18 6.36 -27.17 43.58
N CYS A 19 6.19 -26.23 44.51
CA CYS A 19 5.99 -24.82 44.21
C CYS A 19 7.25 -24.21 43.59
N THR A 20 7.11 -23.63 42.40
CA THR A 20 8.24 -23.02 41.65
C THR A 20 8.69 -21.68 42.24
N GLY A 21 7.93 -21.12 43.20
CA GLY A 21 8.15 -19.78 43.73
C GLY A 21 7.90 -18.65 42.73
N LYS A 22 7.38 -18.96 41.54
CA LYS A 22 7.01 -17.98 40.51
C LYS A 22 5.50 -17.78 40.54
N ARG A 23 5.05 -16.54 40.75
CA ARG A 23 3.64 -16.17 40.67
C ARG A 23 3.16 -16.30 39.23
N SER A 24 2.04 -16.99 39.00
CA SER A 24 1.38 -17.02 37.69
C SER A 24 0.76 -15.66 37.42
N ARG A 25 1.37 -14.87 36.52
CA ARG A 25 0.98 -13.47 36.25
C ARG A 25 -0.20 -13.35 35.27
N THR A 26 -0.53 -14.42 34.56
CA THR A 26 -1.57 -14.44 33.51
C THR A 26 -2.63 -15.51 33.80
N GLY A 27 -2.76 -15.92 35.06
CA GLY A 27 -3.79 -16.87 35.48
C GLY A 27 -5.17 -16.23 35.34
N PHE A 28 -6.15 -17.00 34.88
CA PHE A 28 -7.54 -16.57 34.88
C PHE A 28 -8.02 -16.34 36.32
N VAL A 29 -8.63 -15.18 36.57
CA VAL A 29 -9.28 -14.85 37.85
C VAL A 29 -10.78 -14.65 37.56
N PRO A 30 -11.67 -15.44 38.17
CA PRO A 30 -13.11 -15.24 38.01
C PRO A 30 -13.52 -13.89 38.60
N LEU A 31 -14.56 -13.26 38.04
CA LEU A 31 -14.97 -11.91 38.43
C LEU A 31 -15.33 -11.79 39.92
N SER A 32 -15.83 -12.87 40.52
CA SER A 32 -16.15 -12.94 41.96
C SER A 32 -14.92 -12.82 42.86
N GLU A 33 -13.73 -13.13 42.35
CA GLU A 33 -12.45 -13.10 43.08
C GLU A 33 -11.54 -11.97 42.57
N PHE A 34 -12.01 -11.15 41.65
CA PHE A 34 -11.24 -10.04 41.08
C PHE A 34 -11.22 -8.87 42.07
N ASP A 35 -10.18 -8.82 42.89
CA ASP A 35 -9.95 -7.79 43.88
C ASP A 35 -8.97 -6.70 43.39
N GLU A 36 -8.78 -5.66 44.21
CA GLU A 36 -7.86 -4.57 43.90
C GLU A 36 -6.40 -5.05 43.71
N ARG A 37 -6.03 -6.19 44.31
CA ARG A 37 -4.70 -6.79 44.15
C ARG A 37 -4.53 -7.43 42.79
N ALA A 38 -5.56 -8.07 42.24
CA ALA A 38 -5.59 -8.57 40.88
C ALA A 38 -5.46 -7.40 39.88
N LEU A 39 -6.23 -6.33 40.07
CA LEU A 39 -6.16 -5.12 39.23
C LEU A 39 -4.75 -4.50 39.22
N LEU A 40 -4.14 -4.30 40.38
CA LEU A 40 -2.78 -3.73 40.49
C LEU A 40 -1.72 -4.65 39.87
N SER A 41 -1.91 -5.97 39.95
CA SER A 41 -1.02 -6.95 39.31
C SER A 41 -1.05 -6.82 37.79
N ASP A 42 -2.26 -6.72 37.22
CA ASP A 42 -2.47 -6.61 35.77
C ASP A 42 -1.97 -5.26 35.24
N TYR A 43 -2.26 -4.18 35.96
CA TYR A 43 -1.74 -2.84 35.62
C TYR A 43 -0.21 -2.83 35.54
N ARG A 44 0.46 -3.37 36.57
CA ARG A 44 1.93 -3.47 36.59
C ARG A 44 2.47 -4.33 35.46
N PHE A 45 1.77 -5.40 35.09
CA PHE A 45 2.15 -6.24 33.96
C PHE A 45 2.10 -5.46 32.63
N LEU A 46 1.06 -4.65 32.42
CA LEU A 46 0.95 -3.79 31.23
C LEU A 46 2.06 -2.73 31.19
N GLU A 47 2.35 -2.08 32.31
CA GLU A 47 3.46 -1.13 32.44
C GLU A 47 4.82 -1.79 32.13
N GLU A 48 5.06 -2.99 32.65
CA GLU A 48 6.28 -3.76 32.34
C GLU A 48 6.37 -4.11 30.86
N ALA A 49 5.27 -4.53 30.22
CA ALA A 49 5.24 -4.82 28.80
C ALA A 49 5.49 -3.57 27.94
N ALA A 50 4.91 -2.44 28.32
CA ALA A 50 5.14 -1.14 27.68
C ALA A 50 6.60 -0.70 27.82
N ALA A 51 7.14 -0.76 29.04
CA ALA A 51 8.54 -0.44 29.33
C ALA A 51 9.52 -1.35 28.57
N ALA A 52 9.22 -2.65 28.46
CA ALA A 52 10.01 -3.59 27.66
C ALA A 52 9.99 -3.23 26.17
N GLY A 53 8.82 -2.83 25.64
CA GLY A 53 8.67 -2.33 24.27
C GLY A 53 9.47 -1.06 24.02
N GLU A 54 9.44 -0.10 24.95
CA GLU A 54 10.25 1.11 24.86
C GLU A 54 11.75 0.83 24.96
N ALA A 55 12.18 -0.01 25.90
CA ALA A 55 13.57 -0.41 26.04
C ALA A 55 14.07 -1.09 24.76
N ALA A 56 13.28 -2.00 24.19
CA ALA A 56 13.57 -2.61 22.91
C ALA A 56 13.66 -1.57 21.78
N HIS A 57 12.76 -0.58 21.74
CA HIS A 57 12.81 0.49 20.75
C HIS A 57 14.06 1.38 20.89
N ARG A 58 14.49 1.68 22.13
CA ARG A 58 15.69 2.50 22.40
C ARG A 58 17.00 1.77 22.03
N VAL A 59 17.05 0.46 22.26
CA VAL A 59 18.24 -0.38 22.01
C VAL A 59 18.22 -0.97 20.60
N ALA A 60 17.08 -0.94 19.91
CA ALA A 60 16.99 -1.35 18.52
C ALA A 60 18.01 -0.54 17.70
N PRO A 61 18.89 -1.21 16.93
CA PRO A 61 19.77 -0.49 16.02
C PRO A 61 18.88 0.35 15.10
N ALA A 62 19.30 1.59 14.82
CA ALA A 62 18.60 2.44 13.86
C ALA A 62 18.29 1.59 12.64
N GLN A 63 17.01 1.36 12.36
CA GLN A 63 16.60 0.59 11.20
C GLN A 63 17.22 1.29 10.00
N ARG A 64 18.32 0.72 9.47
CA ARG A 64 18.91 1.20 8.23
C ARG A 64 17.77 1.15 7.25
N ARG A 65 17.35 2.30 6.72
CA ARG A 65 16.32 2.37 5.67
C ARG A 65 16.76 1.36 4.62
N ALA A 66 16.08 0.21 4.58
CA ALA A 66 16.48 -0.87 3.71
C ALA A 66 16.44 -0.29 2.30
N MET A 67 17.59 -0.21 1.65
CA MET A 67 17.63 0.29 0.29
C MET A 67 16.67 -0.58 -0.54
N PRO A 68 15.89 0.03 -1.44
CA PRO A 68 15.10 -0.75 -2.38
C PRO A 68 16.01 -1.74 -3.11
N PRO A 69 15.54 -2.95 -3.42
CA PRO A 69 16.30 -3.89 -4.24
C PRO A 69 16.84 -3.25 -5.54
N PRO A 70 17.98 -3.72 -6.08
CA PRO A 70 18.66 -3.05 -7.21
C PRO A 70 17.77 -2.78 -8.43
N HIS A 71 16.87 -3.70 -8.78
CA HIS A 71 15.95 -3.55 -9.91
C HIS A 71 14.97 -2.37 -9.74
N LEU A 72 14.66 -1.99 -8.49
CA LEU A 72 13.78 -0.88 -8.16
C LEU A 72 14.53 0.44 -8.14
N GLN A 73 15.78 0.42 -7.70
CA GLN A 73 16.67 1.57 -7.84
C GLN A 73 16.86 1.92 -9.32
N GLU A 74 17.07 0.90 -10.16
CA GLU A 74 17.16 1.07 -11.60
C GLU A 74 15.85 1.59 -12.20
N LEU A 75 14.70 1.05 -11.78
CA LEU A 75 13.39 1.57 -12.20
C LEU A 75 13.25 3.07 -11.89
N VAL A 76 13.56 3.49 -10.66
CA VAL A 76 13.48 4.90 -10.23
C VAL A 76 14.47 5.77 -11.01
N HIS A 77 15.70 5.30 -11.18
CA HIS A 77 16.73 6.01 -11.95
C HIS A 77 16.29 6.21 -13.41
N GLN A 78 15.81 5.15 -14.05
CA GLN A 78 15.37 5.20 -15.45
C GLN A 78 14.10 6.03 -15.64
N ALA A 79 13.18 6.03 -14.67
CA ALA A 79 12.02 6.92 -14.63
C ALA A 79 12.47 8.39 -14.54
N ARG A 80 13.41 8.70 -13.64
CA ARG A 80 13.96 10.04 -13.48
C ARG A 80 14.63 10.56 -14.74
N ASN A 81 15.41 9.71 -15.43
CA ASN A 81 16.06 10.07 -16.71
C ASN A 81 15.04 10.42 -17.81
N ARG A 82 13.80 9.92 -17.72
CA ARG A 82 12.69 10.26 -18.61
C ARG A 82 11.84 11.44 -18.12
N GLY A 83 12.26 12.08 -17.03
CA GLY A 83 11.54 13.20 -16.43
C GLY A 83 10.34 12.79 -15.58
N VAL A 84 10.29 11.55 -15.09
CA VAL A 84 9.21 11.06 -14.20
C VAL A 84 9.75 10.94 -12.78
N ALA A 85 9.13 11.63 -11.82
CA ALA A 85 9.47 11.52 -10.41
C ALA A 85 8.72 10.33 -9.78
N LEU A 86 9.39 9.19 -9.66
CA LEU A 86 8.80 7.96 -9.13
C LEU A 86 9.11 7.77 -7.64
N HIS A 87 8.07 7.75 -6.81
CA HIS A 87 8.15 7.44 -5.38
C HIS A 87 7.68 6.02 -5.12
N LEU A 88 8.52 5.23 -4.45
CA LEU A 88 8.19 3.88 -4.02
C LEU A 88 7.73 3.90 -2.56
N GLN A 89 6.63 3.21 -2.29
CA GLN A 89 6.08 2.93 -0.99
C GLN A 89 6.82 1.77 -0.31
N HIS A 90 6.57 1.64 1.00
CA HIS A 90 7.15 0.57 1.81
C HIS A 90 6.71 -0.82 1.31
N PRO A 91 7.57 -1.86 1.35
CA PRO A 91 7.27 -3.23 0.91
C PRO A 91 5.96 -3.84 1.45
N GLY A 92 5.55 -3.46 2.67
CA GLY A 92 4.31 -3.94 3.28
C GLY A 92 3.02 -3.29 2.76
N MET A 93 3.10 -2.30 1.88
CA MET A 93 1.92 -1.61 1.35
C MET A 93 1.29 -2.41 0.20
N GLU A 94 -0.03 -2.46 0.13
CA GLU A 94 -0.72 -3.26 -0.90
C GLU A 94 -0.43 -2.76 -2.33
N ARG A 95 -0.43 -1.45 -2.54
CA ARG A 95 -0.10 -0.86 -3.84
C ARG A 95 1.34 -1.20 -4.25
N ARG A 96 2.25 -1.37 -3.28
CA ARG A 96 3.61 -1.87 -3.53
C ARG A 96 3.61 -3.32 -4.00
N ALA A 97 2.85 -4.18 -3.34
CA ALA A 97 2.72 -5.59 -3.71
C ALA A 97 2.11 -5.80 -5.10
N ARG A 98 1.19 -4.92 -5.52
CA ARG A 98 0.55 -4.97 -6.85
C ARG A 98 1.46 -4.44 -7.98
N ASN A 99 2.47 -3.64 -7.66
CA ASN A 99 3.30 -2.99 -8.67
C ASN A 99 4.11 -4.02 -9.47
N SER A 100 3.82 -4.10 -10.78
CA SER A 100 4.57 -4.94 -11.71
C SER A 100 5.47 -4.15 -12.66
N SER A 101 5.66 -2.85 -12.39
CA SER A 101 6.50 -1.97 -13.20
C SER A 101 7.97 -2.39 -13.12
N CYS A 102 8.65 -2.41 -14.26
CA CYS A 102 10.06 -2.79 -14.34
C CYS A 102 10.77 -2.07 -15.48
N PHE A 103 12.10 -2.05 -15.43
CA PHE A 103 12.92 -1.62 -16.55
C PHE A 103 13.44 -2.85 -17.31
N ASN A 104 13.18 -2.90 -18.62
CA ASN A 104 13.78 -3.90 -19.49
C ASN A 104 15.12 -3.39 -20.03
N ARG A 105 16.23 -3.94 -19.52
CA ARG A 105 17.59 -3.58 -19.94
C ARG A 105 17.88 -3.84 -21.41
N ARG A 106 17.37 -4.95 -21.97
CA ARG A 106 17.62 -5.34 -23.37
C ARG A 106 17.00 -4.34 -24.35
N GLU A 107 15.76 -3.95 -24.08
CA GLU A 107 15.01 -2.99 -24.91
C GLU A 107 15.28 -1.53 -24.52
N ARG A 108 15.96 -1.31 -23.38
CA ARG A 108 16.14 0.00 -22.73
C ARG A 108 14.83 0.76 -22.54
N ARG A 109 13.74 0.05 -22.27
CA ARG A 109 12.39 0.62 -22.10
C ARG A 109 11.80 0.33 -20.72
N LEU A 110 11.05 1.30 -20.22
CA LEU A 110 10.20 1.10 -19.05
C LEU A 110 8.94 0.34 -19.43
N ARG A 111 8.58 -0.60 -18.58
CA ARG A 111 7.31 -1.33 -18.63
C ARG A 111 6.52 -0.97 -17.39
N TRP A 112 5.38 -0.33 -17.57
CA TRP A 112 4.57 0.23 -16.48
C TRP A 112 3.43 -0.70 -16.10
N HIS A 113 3.16 -0.79 -14.80
CA HIS A 113 1.83 -1.18 -14.33
C HIS A 113 0.90 0.02 -14.53
N VAL A 114 -0.30 -0.16 -15.07
CA VAL A 114 -1.25 0.94 -15.29
C VAL A 114 -2.61 0.52 -14.75
N GLU A 115 -3.15 1.32 -13.83
CA GLU A 115 -4.53 1.18 -13.36
C GLU A 115 -5.44 2.10 -14.15
N TRP A 116 -6.48 1.55 -14.76
CA TRP A 116 -7.52 2.27 -15.48
C TRP A 116 -8.80 2.25 -14.64
N ARG A 117 -9.33 3.43 -14.29
CA ARG A 117 -10.55 3.56 -13.49
C ARG A 117 -11.61 4.27 -14.31
N PHE A 118 -12.83 3.73 -14.29
CA PHE A 118 -14.01 4.25 -14.96
C PHE A 118 -15.03 4.63 -13.88
N PRO A 119 -14.94 5.86 -13.32
CA PRO A 119 -15.67 6.22 -12.10
C PRO A 119 -17.19 6.12 -12.26
N ALA A 120 -17.73 6.52 -13.41
CA ALA A 120 -19.19 6.54 -13.64
C ALA A 120 -19.85 5.15 -13.58
N VAL A 121 -19.06 4.07 -13.72
CA VAL A 121 -19.56 2.69 -13.73
C VAL A 121 -18.91 1.83 -12.64
N GLY A 122 -18.15 2.45 -11.73
CA GLY A 122 -17.48 1.75 -10.63
C GLY A 122 -16.55 0.63 -11.08
N PHE A 123 -15.97 0.72 -12.29
CA PHE A 123 -15.15 -0.34 -12.88
C PHE A 123 -13.67 0.04 -12.90
N ALA A 124 -12.80 -0.95 -12.68
CA ALA A 124 -11.36 -0.79 -12.81
C ALA A 124 -10.76 -1.92 -13.65
N ALA A 125 -9.83 -1.56 -14.53
CA ALA A 125 -9.00 -2.49 -15.29
C ALA A 125 -7.52 -2.25 -14.98
N VAL A 126 -6.70 -3.27 -15.19
CA VAL A 126 -5.27 -3.21 -14.92
C VAL A 126 -4.52 -3.79 -16.10
N ASP A 127 -3.53 -3.02 -16.59
CA ASP A 127 -2.52 -3.54 -17.49
C ASP A 127 -1.20 -3.73 -16.76
N LYS A 128 -0.62 -4.92 -16.89
CA LYS A 128 0.69 -5.24 -16.31
C LYS A 128 1.76 -5.10 -17.40
N ARG A 129 2.86 -4.39 -17.08
CA ARG A 129 4.08 -4.29 -17.92
C ARG A 129 3.84 -3.68 -19.31
N VAL A 130 3.06 -2.62 -19.38
CA VAL A 130 2.80 -1.83 -20.59
C VAL A 130 4.06 -1.13 -21.07
N ASP A 131 4.38 -1.26 -22.36
CA ASP A 131 5.50 -0.55 -22.96
C ASP A 131 5.28 0.97 -22.96
N GLU A 132 6.28 1.73 -22.53
CA GLU A 132 6.20 3.18 -22.44
C GLU A 132 6.03 3.90 -23.80
N GLY A 133 6.35 3.24 -24.91
CA GLY A 133 6.19 3.80 -26.26
C GLY A 133 4.77 3.68 -26.82
N ARG A 134 3.86 2.98 -26.14
CA ARG A 134 2.48 2.79 -26.63
C ARG A 134 1.62 4.04 -26.37
N PRO A 135 0.83 4.50 -27.36
CA PRO A 135 -0.15 5.57 -27.17
C PRO A 135 -1.22 5.23 -26.14
N LEU A 136 -1.60 6.20 -25.31
CA LEU A 136 -2.64 6.00 -24.30
C LEU A 136 -4.00 5.59 -24.89
N GLY A 137 -4.37 6.18 -26.03
CA GLY A 137 -5.63 5.88 -26.72
C GLY A 137 -5.67 4.44 -27.23
N GLU A 138 -4.55 3.88 -27.70
CA GLU A 138 -4.46 2.49 -28.14
C GLU A 138 -4.66 1.53 -26.96
N LEU A 139 -3.98 1.81 -25.84
CA LEU A 139 -4.11 1.02 -24.61
C LEU A 139 -5.54 1.08 -24.06
N LEU A 140 -6.16 2.25 -24.07
CA LEU A 140 -7.55 2.43 -23.66
C LEU A 140 -8.51 1.69 -24.60
N SER A 141 -8.27 1.75 -25.92
CA SER A 141 -9.09 1.07 -26.93
C SER A 141 -9.12 -0.44 -26.71
N LYS A 142 -7.99 -1.04 -26.32
CA LYS A 142 -7.92 -2.46 -25.95
C LYS A 142 -8.86 -2.82 -24.79
N HIS A 143 -9.11 -1.90 -23.87
CA HIS A 143 -10.05 -2.12 -22.78
C HIS A 143 -11.51 -1.91 -23.17
N LEU A 144 -11.78 -1.06 -24.15
CA LEU A 144 -13.12 -0.80 -24.68
C LEU A 144 -13.56 -1.84 -25.71
N ALA A 145 -12.62 -2.51 -26.37
CA ALA A 145 -12.89 -3.56 -27.35
C ALA A 145 -13.63 -4.76 -26.73
N LEU A 146 -14.54 -5.35 -27.51
CA LEU A 146 -15.23 -6.58 -27.13
C LEU A 146 -14.25 -7.77 -27.19
N THR A 147 -13.78 -8.20 -26.04
CA THR A 147 -12.96 -9.41 -25.91
C THR A 147 -13.81 -10.65 -25.66
N PRO A 148 -13.47 -11.83 -26.22
CA PRO A 148 -14.16 -13.08 -25.90
C PRO A 148 -14.18 -13.35 -24.39
N GLY A 149 -15.36 -13.67 -23.83
CA GLY A 149 -15.55 -13.83 -22.38
C GLY A 149 -15.65 -12.52 -21.58
N GLY A 150 -15.62 -11.36 -22.24
CA GLY A 150 -15.68 -10.03 -21.61
C GLY A 150 -17.03 -9.32 -21.74
N ALA A 151 -18.14 -10.04 -21.95
CA ALA A 151 -19.45 -9.44 -22.22
C ALA A 151 -19.91 -8.50 -21.10
N GLU A 152 -19.68 -8.86 -19.83
CA GLU A 152 -20.02 -8.01 -18.69
C GLU A 152 -19.22 -6.70 -18.70
N LYS A 153 -17.91 -6.77 -18.96
CA LYS A 153 -17.04 -5.61 -19.09
C LYS A 153 -17.47 -4.72 -20.26
N ALA A 154 -17.75 -5.33 -21.42
CA ALA A 154 -18.20 -4.60 -22.60
C ALA A 154 -19.56 -3.92 -22.36
N HIS A 155 -20.46 -4.56 -21.61
CA HIS A 155 -21.73 -3.94 -21.21
C HIS A 155 -21.49 -2.73 -20.29
N ARG A 156 -20.68 -2.88 -19.24
CA ARG A 156 -20.35 -1.78 -18.31
C ARG A 156 -19.63 -0.62 -19.00
N LEU A 157 -18.81 -0.91 -20.01
CA LEU A 157 -18.03 0.10 -20.72
C LEU A 157 -18.66 0.55 -22.05
N ARG A 158 -19.89 0.13 -22.36
CA ARG A 158 -20.55 0.41 -23.65
C ARG A 158 -20.55 1.90 -23.98
N GLU A 159 -20.97 2.74 -23.03
CA GLU A 159 -21.02 4.20 -23.24
C GLU A 159 -19.63 4.83 -23.48
N TYR A 160 -18.58 4.25 -22.92
CA TYR A 160 -17.20 4.69 -23.16
C TYR A 160 -16.70 4.19 -24.52
N ALA A 161 -17.07 2.98 -24.91
CA ALA A 161 -16.76 2.41 -26.22
C ALA A 161 -17.42 3.21 -27.34
N ASP A 162 -18.70 3.56 -27.18
CA ASP A 162 -19.47 4.34 -28.15
C ASP A 162 -18.92 5.75 -28.34
N ALA A 163 -18.43 6.38 -27.25
CA ALA A 163 -17.76 7.68 -27.34
C ALA A 163 -16.42 7.59 -28.11
N GLY A 164 -15.74 6.44 -28.04
CA GLY A 164 -14.45 6.20 -28.67
C GLY A 164 -13.27 6.70 -27.85
N ALA A 165 -12.16 5.95 -27.85
CA ALA A 165 -11.01 6.21 -26.97
C ALA A 165 -10.36 7.60 -27.13
N ASN A 166 -10.46 8.20 -28.31
CA ASN A 166 -9.85 9.50 -28.61
C ASN A 166 -10.67 10.70 -28.12
N THR A 167 -11.97 10.54 -27.89
CA THR A 167 -12.84 11.63 -27.38
C THR A 167 -12.89 11.64 -25.85
N LEU A 168 -12.56 10.51 -25.22
CA LEU A 168 -12.54 10.37 -23.77
C LEU A 168 -11.46 11.25 -23.15
N THR A 169 -11.78 11.79 -21.98
CA THR A 169 -10.84 12.59 -21.19
C THR A 169 -10.12 11.68 -20.20
N ILE A 170 -8.84 11.46 -20.45
CA ILE A 170 -7.95 10.71 -19.56
C ILE A 170 -7.33 11.70 -18.58
N VAL A 171 -7.49 11.45 -17.28
CA VAL A 171 -6.87 12.27 -16.24
C VAL A 171 -6.08 11.42 -15.26
N MET A 172 -5.01 11.97 -14.70
CA MET A 172 -4.19 11.35 -13.66
C MET A 172 -4.10 12.28 -12.47
N ARG A 173 -4.27 11.76 -11.25
CA ARG A 173 -4.17 12.56 -10.03
C ARG A 173 -2.76 13.18 -9.92
N GLN A 174 -2.69 14.43 -9.46
CA GLN A 174 -1.43 15.03 -9.04
C GLN A 174 -1.09 14.50 -7.65
N GLU A 175 0.00 13.74 -7.55
CA GLU A 175 0.47 13.19 -6.29
C GLU A 175 1.22 14.24 -5.45
N LEU A 176 1.35 13.97 -4.14
CA LEU A 176 2.02 14.84 -3.16
C LEU A 176 1.39 16.23 -2.97
N ARG A 177 0.09 16.36 -3.23
CA ARG A 177 -0.70 17.53 -2.85
C ARG A 177 -1.42 17.34 -1.52
N PRO A 178 -1.72 18.43 -0.79
CA PRO A 178 -2.59 18.39 0.38
C PRO A 178 -3.91 17.67 0.09
N ALA A 179 -4.42 16.92 1.07
CA ALA A 179 -5.62 16.10 0.88
C ALA A 179 -6.88 16.91 0.51
N ASN A 180 -6.91 18.18 0.91
CA ASN A 180 -7.99 19.13 0.63
C ASN A 180 -7.87 19.85 -0.72
N ASP A 181 -6.77 19.67 -1.48
CA ASP A 181 -6.60 20.27 -2.83
C ASP A 181 -6.22 19.20 -3.87
N PRO A 182 -7.17 18.32 -4.25
CA PRO A 182 -6.95 17.33 -5.28
C PRO A 182 -6.91 17.99 -6.66
N ALA A 183 -5.75 17.95 -7.31
CA ALA A 183 -5.60 18.36 -8.70
C ALA A 183 -5.39 17.15 -9.62
N PHE A 184 -5.64 17.35 -10.92
CA PHE A 184 -5.46 16.33 -11.95
C PHE A 184 -4.65 16.87 -13.14
N TYR A 185 -3.87 15.99 -13.78
CA TYR A 185 -3.27 16.20 -15.08
C TYR A 185 -4.17 15.63 -16.16
N ARG A 186 -4.53 16.43 -17.17
CA ARG A 186 -5.15 15.91 -18.39
C ARG A 186 -4.07 15.27 -19.27
N LEU A 187 -4.32 14.03 -19.71
CA LEU A 187 -3.42 13.28 -20.57
C LEU A 187 -4.04 13.14 -21.97
N PRO A 188 -3.38 13.64 -23.02
CA PRO A 188 -3.84 13.45 -24.39
C PRO A 188 -3.77 11.96 -24.79
N PRO A 189 -4.83 11.39 -25.39
CA PRO A 189 -4.84 9.98 -25.80
C PRO A 189 -3.85 9.69 -26.94
N SER A 190 -3.49 10.69 -27.74
CA SER A 190 -2.53 10.57 -28.83
C SER A 190 -1.08 10.40 -28.38
N LEU A 191 -0.75 10.79 -27.14
CA LEU A 191 0.64 10.73 -26.66
C LEU A 191 1.02 9.30 -26.23
N PRO A 192 2.26 8.88 -26.52
CA PRO A 192 2.86 7.72 -25.87
C PRO A 192 2.84 7.86 -24.36
N LEU A 193 2.74 6.73 -23.64
CA LEU A 193 2.76 6.70 -22.18
C LEU A 193 3.97 7.43 -21.59
N ALA A 194 5.16 7.28 -22.19
CA ALA A 194 6.37 8.02 -21.80
C ALA A 194 6.19 9.54 -21.87
N GLY A 195 5.62 10.04 -22.98
CA GLY A 195 5.36 11.46 -23.18
C GLY A 195 4.26 11.98 -22.24
N ALA A 196 3.23 11.17 -22.01
CA ALA A 196 2.14 11.50 -21.11
C ALA A 196 2.58 11.56 -19.63
N LEU A 197 3.58 10.78 -19.22
CA LEU A 197 4.08 10.78 -17.84
C LEU A 197 5.22 11.78 -17.60
N ARG A 198 5.86 12.29 -18.66
CA ARG A 198 6.98 13.23 -18.56
C ARG A 198 6.60 14.48 -17.76
N GLY A 199 7.48 14.87 -16.85
CA GLY A 199 7.31 16.02 -15.94
C GLY A 199 6.32 15.76 -14.80
N LYS A 200 5.90 14.52 -14.56
CA LYS A 200 4.90 14.17 -13.55
C LYS A 200 5.48 13.35 -12.42
N THR A 201 4.79 13.41 -11.29
CA THR A 201 5.11 12.66 -10.07
C THR A 201 4.17 11.47 -9.94
N LEU A 202 4.72 10.29 -9.67
CA LEU A 202 4.01 9.03 -9.53
C LEU A 202 4.31 8.38 -8.18
N VAL A 203 3.30 7.74 -7.60
CA VAL A 203 3.45 6.84 -6.45
C VAL A 203 3.20 5.41 -6.92
N GLU A 204 4.27 4.60 -6.91
CA GLU A 204 4.37 3.24 -7.47
C GLU A 204 4.18 3.11 -8.98
N PHE A 205 3.01 3.51 -9.48
CA PHE A 205 2.60 3.37 -10.87
C PHE A 205 1.43 4.32 -11.20
N PRO A 206 1.20 4.66 -12.48
CA PRO A 206 0.12 5.57 -12.88
C PRO A 206 -1.27 4.98 -12.61
N GLY A 207 -2.13 5.77 -11.96
CA GLY A 207 -3.56 5.53 -11.84
C GLY A 207 -4.33 6.54 -12.70
N LEU A 208 -4.96 6.05 -13.77
CA LEU A 208 -5.67 6.85 -14.77
C LEU A 208 -7.17 6.77 -14.50
N LYS A 209 -7.85 7.92 -14.46
CA LYS A 209 -9.31 8.02 -14.45
C LYS A 209 -9.79 8.39 -15.85
N ILE A 210 -10.82 7.71 -16.31
CA ILE A 210 -11.42 7.89 -17.63
C ILE A 210 -12.79 8.51 -17.44
N ASN A 211 -12.96 9.70 -18.00
CA ASN A 211 -14.21 10.44 -17.97
C ASN A 211 -14.71 10.64 -19.39
N ARG A 212 -16.04 10.57 -19.57
CA ARG A 212 -16.66 11.05 -20.81
C ARG A 212 -16.45 12.56 -20.88
N ALA A 213 -16.16 13.08 -22.07
CA ALA A 213 -16.12 14.52 -22.28
C ALA A 213 -17.55 15.08 -22.14
N VAL A 214 -17.92 15.47 -20.92
CA VAL A 214 -19.02 16.39 -20.71
C VAL A 214 -18.45 17.78 -20.98
N VAL A 215 -19.15 18.59 -21.77
CA VAL A 215 -18.84 20.02 -21.91
C VAL A 215 -18.93 20.62 -20.50
N LEU A 216 -17.79 20.83 -19.84
CA LEU A 216 -17.75 21.31 -18.46
C LEU A 216 -17.96 22.82 -18.46
N SER A 217 -19.18 23.27 -18.19
CA SER A 217 -19.40 24.50 -17.46
C SER A 217 -18.76 24.36 -16.06
N ARG A 218 -18.26 25.48 -15.52
CA ARG A 218 -17.36 25.54 -14.34
C ARG A 218 -17.92 24.97 -13.02
N GLU A 219 -19.18 24.53 -12.96
CA GLU A 219 -19.86 24.21 -11.69
C GLU A 219 -19.84 22.73 -11.28
N VAL A 220 -19.46 21.79 -12.16
CA VAL A 220 -19.62 20.34 -11.87
C VAL A 220 -18.44 19.72 -11.08
N LEU A 221 -17.43 20.49 -10.72
CA LEU A 221 -16.21 19.96 -10.06
C LEU A 221 -16.43 19.46 -8.62
N LEU A 222 -17.57 19.71 -7.99
CA LEU A 222 -17.83 19.31 -6.60
C LEU A 222 -18.52 17.95 -6.43
N TRP A 223 -19.03 17.33 -7.49
CA TRP A 223 -19.75 16.04 -7.40
C TRP A 223 -18.92 14.81 -7.79
N TYR A 224 -17.64 14.98 -8.16
CA TYR A 224 -16.77 13.89 -8.66
C TYR A 224 -15.42 13.76 -7.90
N LEU A 225 -15.31 14.38 -6.73
CA LEU A 225 -14.22 14.15 -5.76
C LEU A 225 -14.62 13.08 -4.75
#